data_AF-A0A972LMV0-F1
#
_entry.id   AF-A0A972LMV0-F1
#
_cell.length_a   1.000
_cell.length_b   1.000
_cell.length_c   1.000
_cell.angle_alpha   90.00
_cell.angle_beta   90.00
_cell.angle_gamma   90.00
#
_symmetry.space_group_name_H-M   'P 1'
#
loop_
_entity.id
_entity.type
_entity.pdbx_description
1 polymer ?
#
loop_
_entity_poly.entity_id
_entity_poly.type
_entity_poly.pdbx_seq_one_letter_code
_entity_poly.pdbx_strand_id
1 'polypeptide(L)' 'GKADLKMWADSATWLNFLAKEQNIVTALLRLKIRIKGSPKLLLAFGKCFPS' A
#
# COMPACT_ATOMS: atom_id res chain seq x y z
N GLY A 1 21.42 1.61 0.21
CA GLY A 1 20.59 0.52 -0.35
C GLY A 1 19.60 1.07 -1.36
N LYS A 2 19.13 0.25 -2.31
CA LYS A 2 18.10 0.60 -3.31
C LYS A 2 16.76 0.02 -2.87
N ALA A 3 15.70 0.83 -2.83
CA ALA A 3 14.37 0.35 -2.48
C ALA A 3 13.74 -0.48 -3.61
N ASP A 4 13.25 -1.68 -3.30
CA ASP A 4 12.56 -2.59 -4.24
C ASP A 4 11.11 -2.18 -4.53
N LEU A 5 10.52 -1.38 -3.65
CA LEU A 5 9.20 -0.79 -3.79
C LEU A 5 9.22 0.67 -3.33
N LYS A 6 8.69 1.56 -4.18
CA LYS A 6 8.39 2.95 -3.82
C LYS A 6 6.90 3.18 -4.00
N MET A 7 6.30 3.92 -3.09
CA MET A 7 4.90 4.27 -3.17
C MET A 7 4.65 5.73 -2.84
N TRP A 8 3.62 6.28 -3.46
CA TRP A 8 3.11 7.62 -3.20
C TRP A 8 1.62 7.51 -2.93
N ALA A 9 1.20 7.98 -1.77
CA ALA A 9 -0.17 8.02 -1.32
C ALA A 9 -0.36 9.27 -0.47
N ASP A 10 -1.58 9.81 -0.46
CA ASP A 10 -1.97 10.79 0.55
C ASP A 10 -1.92 10.16 1.95
N SER A 11 -1.51 10.94 2.96
CA SER A 11 -1.34 10.46 4.33
C SER A 11 -2.59 9.80 4.90
N ALA A 12 -3.78 10.33 4.62
CA ALA A 12 -5.03 9.73 5.09
C ALA A 12 -5.29 8.37 4.44
N THR A 13 -4.96 8.24 3.14
CA THR A 13 -5.08 6.96 2.42
C THR A 13 -4.08 5.93 2.98
N TRP A 14 -2.87 6.37 3.33
CA TRP A 14 -1.85 5.50 3.91
C TRP A 14 -2.21 5.01 5.32
N LEU A 15 -2.71 5.90 6.18
CA LEU A 15 -3.16 5.55 7.53
C LEU A 15 -4.36 4.60 7.51
N ASN A 16 -5.35 4.85 6.65
CA ASN A 16 -6.51 3.96 6.49
C ASN A 16 -6.12 2.57 5.97
N PHE A 17 -5.05 2.47 5.17
CA PHE A 17 -4.49 1.18 4.78
C PHE A 17 -3.85 0.45 5.97
N LEU A 18 -3.01 1.14 6.76
CA LEU A 18 -2.36 0.55 7.94
C LEU A 18 -3.36 0.08 8.99
N ALA A 19 -4.48 0.80 9.13
CA ALA A 19 -5.58 0.45 10.02
C ALA A 19 -6.42 -0.75 9.52
N LYS A 20 -6.09 -1.35 8.36
CA LYS A 20 -6.91 -2.35 7.64
C LYS A 20 -8.34 -1.88 7.29
N GLU A 21 -8.68 -0.62 7.55
CA GLU A 21 -9.98 -0.04 7.19
C GLU A 21 -10.18 0.03 5.67
N GLN A 22 -9.10 0.17 4.89
CA GLN A 22 -9.17 0.18 3.43
C GLN A 22 -8.36 -0.93 2.78
N ASN A 23 -9.03 -1.68 1.90
CA ASN A 23 -8.41 -2.69 1.05
C ASN A 23 -7.44 -2.03 0.07
N ILE A 24 -6.15 -2.34 0.18
CA ILE A 24 -5.10 -1.71 -0.64
C ILE A 24 -5.33 -1.88 -2.15
N VAL A 25 -6.00 -2.99 -2.52
CA VAL A 25 -6.39 -3.29 -3.90
C VAL A 25 -7.39 -2.26 -4.42
N THR A 26 -8.35 -1.84 -3.59
CA THR A 26 -9.31 -0.80 -3.97
C THR A 26 -8.66 0.59 -4.07
N ALA A 27 -7.67 0.89 -3.23
CA ALA A 27 -6.95 2.16 -3.29
C ALA A 27 -6.00 2.25 -4.52
N LEU A 28 -5.43 1.10 -4.93
CA LEU A 28 -4.68 0.94 -6.18
C LEU A 28 -5.59 1.10 -7.41
N LEU A 29 -6.74 0.41 -7.42
CA LEU A 29 -7.72 0.50 -8.51
C LEU A 29 -8.28 1.93 -8.67
N ARG A 30 -8.45 2.67 -7.56
CA ARG A 30 -8.89 4.07 -7.59
C ARG A 30 -7.78 5.07 -7.98
N LEU A 31 -6.58 4.61 -8.36
CA LEU A 31 -5.42 5.47 -8.70
C LEU A 31 -5.01 6.45 -7.59
N LYS A 32 -5.48 6.24 -6.34
CA LYS A 32 -5.11 7.06 -5.18
C LYS A 32 -3.72 6.74 -4.66
N ILE A 33 -3.24 5.53 -4.96
CA ILE A 33 -1.89 5.07 -4.62
C ILE A 33 -1.15 4.80 -5.93
N ARG A 34 0.01 5.46 -6.08
CA ARG A 34 0.96 5.16 -7.15
C ARG A 34 2.09 4.32 -6.60
N ILE A 35 2.51 3.31 -7.35
CA ILE A 35 3.60 2.41 -6.97
C ILE A 35 4.62 2.30 -8.10
N LYS A 36 5.90 2.27 -7.73
CA LYS A 36 7.02 1.85 -8.58
C LYS A 36 7.67 0.62 -7.95
N GLY A 37 7.64 -0.49 -8.67
CA GLY A 37 8.13 -1.79 -8.20
C GLY A 37 7.02 -2.85 -8.23
N SER A 38 7.27 -3.99 -7.59
CA SER A 38 6.35 -5.12 -7.62
C SER A 38 5.19 -4.96 -6.63
N PRO A 39 3.91 -4.90 -7.07
CA PRO A 39 2.75 -4.76 -6.16
C PRO A 39 2.61 -5.91 -5.17
N LYS A 40 3.20 -7.08 -5.48
CA LYS A 40 3.26 -8.24 -4.58
C LYS A 40 3.97 -7.93 -3.26
N LEU A 41 4.98 -7.06 -3.27
CA LEU A 41 5.70 -6.65 -2.05
C LEU A 41 4.78 -5.86 -1.12
N LEU A 42 3.93 -5.00 -1.68
CA LEU A 42 2.98 -4.21 -0.90
C LEU A 42 1.87 -5.09 -0.31
N LEU A 43 1.40 -6.08 -1.07
CA LEU A 43 0.44 -7.08 -0.57
C LEU A 43 1.05 -7.94 0.55
N ALA A 44 2.30 -8.37 0.40
CA ALA A 44 3.02 -9.11 1.44
C ALA A 44 3.23 -8.27 2.69
N PHE A 45 3.57 -6.98 2.54
CA PHE A 45 3.71 -6.03 3.64
C PHE A 45 2.39 -5.90 4.43
N GLY A 46 1.24 -5.81 3.75
CA GLY A 46 -0.07 -5.77 4.40
C GLY A 46 -0.38 -7.02 5.25
N LYS A 47 0.17 -8.19 4.88
CA LYS A 47 0.01 -9.43 5.68
C LYS A 47 0.85 -9.43 6.96
N CYS A 48 1.85 -8.55 7.09
CA CYS A 48 2.64 -8.42 8.31
C CYS A 48 1.89 -7.74 9.46
N PHE A 49 0.75 -7.11 9.19
CA PHE A 49 -0.06 -6.48 10.22
C PHE A 49 -1.08 -7.48 10.78
N PRO A 50 -1.15 -7.66 12.12
CA PRO A 50 -2.16 -8.49 12.75
C PRO A 50 -3.58 -7.95 12.45
N SER A 51 -4.57 -8.83 12.46
CA SER A 51 -5.98 -8.48 12.24
C SER A 51 -6.65 -8.05 13.54
#